data_AF-C2KVF6-F1
#
_entry.id   AF-C2KVF6-F1
#
_cell.length_a   1.000
_cell.length_b   1.000
_cell.length_c   1.000
_cell.angle_alpha   90.00
_cell.angle_beta   90.00
_cell.angle_gamma   90.00
#
_symmetry.space_group_name_H-M   'P 1'
#
loop_
_entity.id
_entity.type
_entity.pdbx_description
1 polymer ?
#
loop_
_entity_poly.entity_id
_entity_poly.type
_entity_poly.pdbx_seq_one_letter_code
_entity_poly.pdbx_strand_id
1 'polypeptide(L)'
;MSVQCYTLPSKAQQRRFLNYKRKVLEVCAMSVKVENLEKNMAKITVDVSAEDFAQAVEQAYQKTKTRYNIPGFRKGKATKKMIEQHYGPQVFYDAAINNILDTHYPAAAKESGLDIVSRPEIGVEQIGEGKDFIFTATVAVRPEVTLGEYFGVTAEKADVSVSAKEVTERLNKELE
;
A
#
# COMPACT_ATOMS: atom_id res chain seq x y z
N MET A 1 19.32 43.15 1.32
CA MET A 1 19.14 41.69 1.50
C MET A 1 17.82 41.46 2.21
N SER A 2 16.81 41.04 1.46
CA SER A 2 15.44 40.80 1.92
C SER A 2 15.37 39.49 2.71
N VAL A 3 15.11 39.59 4.02
CA VAL A 3 14.82 38.44 4.86
C VAL A 3 13.38 38.03 4.55
N GLN A 4 13.19 36.89 3.88
CA GLN A 4 11.87 36.33 3.61
C GLN A 4 11.19 35.98 4.94
N CYS A 5 10.16 36.74 5.28
CA CYS A 5 9.22 36.43 6.35
C CYS A 5 8.52 35.12 6.05
N TYR A 6 8.84 34.06 6.80
CA TYR A 6 8.03 32.85 6.84
C TYR A 6 6.72 33.17 7.55
N THR A 7 5.65 33.37 6.78
CA THR A 7 4.30 33.59 7.30
C THR A 7 3.78 32.33 7.99
N LEU A 8 3.54 32.43 9.29
CA LEU A 8 2.88 31.39 10.08
C LEU A 8 1.48 31.07 9.49
N PRO A 9 1.12 29.79 9.28
CA PRO A 9 -0.15 29.41 8.69
C PRO A 9 -1.34 29.84 9.55
N SER A 10 -2.40 30.35 8.93
CA SER A 10 -3.57 30.91 9.61
C SER A 10 -4.31 29.87 10.47
N LYS A 11 -4.98 30.32 11.55
CA LYS A 11 -5.77 29.47 12.46
C LYS A 11 -6.82 28.60 11.73
N ALA A 12 -7.29 29.02 10.54
CA ALA A 12 -8.19 28.26 9.70
C ALA A 12 -7.51 27.04 9.03
N GLN A 13 -6.24 27.17 8.63
CA GLN A 13 -5.47 26.05 8.08
C GLN A 13 -5.13 25.02 9.16
N GLN A 14 -4.82 25.47 10.38
CA GLN A 14 -4.61 24.58 11.53
C GLN A 14 -5.87 23.77 11.89
N ARG A 15 -7.06 24.38 11.86
CA ARG A 15 -8.33 23.69 12.10
C ARG A 15 -8.68 22.67 11.02
N ARG A 16 -8.39 22.96 9.75
CA ARG A 16 -8.54 22.00 8.64
C ARG A 16 -7.63 20.79 8.83
N PHE A 17 -6.40 21.02 9.28
CA PHE A 17 -5.43 19.95 9.57
C PHE A 17 -5.86 19.09 10.77
N LEU A 18 -6.37 19.71 11.85
CA LEU A 18 -6.92 18.98 13.00
C LEU A 18 -8.17 18.18 12.62
N ASN A 19 -9.07 18.73 11.81
CA ASN A 19 -10.25 18.00 11.34
C ASN A 19 -9.87 16.85 10.40
N TYR A 20 -8.80 16.99 9.61
CA TYR A 20 -8.26 15.89 8.81
C TYR A 20 -7.67 14.79 9.70
N LYS A 21 -6.84 15.15 10.68
CA LYS A 21 -6.27 14.19 11.65
C LYS A 21 -7.37 13.47 12.44
N ARG A 22 -8.41 14.19 12.84
CA ARG A 22 -9.57 13.65 13.56
C ARG A 22 -10.40 12.71 12.67
N LYS A 23 -10.64 13.09 11.42
CA LYS A 23 -11.32 12.25 10.43
C LYS A 23 -10.51 11.00 10.07
N VAL A 24 -9.18 11.02 10.18
CA VAL A 24 -8.32 9.84 10.00
C VAL A 24 -8.33 8.96 11.26
N LEU A 25 -8.30 9.55 12.45
CA LEU A 25 -8.36 8.84 13.74
C LEU A 25 -9.73 8.17 13.98
N GLU A 26 -10.81 8.70 13.41
CA GLU A 26 -12.17 8.16 13.54
C GLU A 26 -12.42 6.94 12.63
N VAL A 27 -11.51 6.62 11.70
CA VAL A 27 -11.58 5.40 10.85
C VAL A 27 -10.88 4.19 11.50
N CYS A 28 -10.15 4.39 12.60
CA CYS A 28 -9.36 3.31 13.23
C CYS A 28 -10.02 2.78 14.51
N ALA A 29 -11.08 2.00 14.36
CA ALA A 29 -11.36 0.89 15.28
C ALA A 29 -10.84 -0.39 14.61
N MET A 30 -9.52 -0.51 14.53
CA MET A 30 -8.83 -1.62 13.87
C MET A 30 -7.84 -2.25 14.84
N SER A 31 -7.85 -3.58 14.95
CA SER A 31 -6.72 -4.30 15.56
C SER A 31 -5.80 -4.80 14.45
N VAL A 32 -4.55 -4.35 14.51
CA VAL A 32 -3.48 -4.81 13.62
C VAL A 32 -2.57 -5.73 14.42
N LYS A 33 -2.45 -6.99 13.97
CA LYS A 33 -1.49 -7.96 14.49
C LYS A 33 -0.42 -8.17 13.43
N VAL A 34 0.83 -7.96 13.80
CA VAL A 34 1.98 -8.15 12.91
C VAL A 34 2.78 -9.36 13.39
N GLU A 35 2.90 -10.36 12.53
CA GLU A 35 3.72 -11.55 12.77
C GLU A 35 4.86 -11.59 11.75
N ASN A 36 6.10 -11.59 12.23
CA ASN A 36 7.26 -11.74 11.36
C ASN A 36 7.51 -13.23 11.09
N LEU A 37 7.48 -13.62 9.82
CA LEU A 37 7.74 -14.97 9.33
C LEU A 37 9.20 -15.10 8.83
N GLU A 38 9.64 -16.34 8.61
CA GLU A 38 10.95 -16.64 8.04
C GLU A 38 11.12 -16.04 6.63
N LYS A 39 12.37 -15.71 6.25
CA LYS A 39 12.77 -15.13 4.93
C LYS A 39 12.30 -13.70 4.66
N ASN A 40 12.22 -12.85 5.68
CA ASN A 40 11.83 -11.43 5.56
C ASN A 40 10.37 -11.25 5.10
N MET A 41 9.51 -12.20 5.41
CA MET A 41 8.07 -12.08 5.17
C MET A 41 7.42 -11.61 6.47
N ALA A 42 6.46 -10.69 6.40
CA ALA A 42 5.62 -10.31 7.52
C ALA A 42 4.16 -10.62 7.15
N LYS A 43 3.44 -11.25 8.07
CA LYS A 43 1.99 -11.46 7.99
C LYS A 43 1.32 -10.39 8.84
N ILE A 44 0.52 -9.54 8.21
CA ILE A 44 -0.28 -8.53 8.88
C ILE A 44 -1.71 -9.03 8.90
N THR A 45 -2.22 -9.38 10.07
CA THR A 45 -3.63 -9.72 10.28
C THR A 45 -4.35 -8.47 10.75
N VAL A 46 -5.40 -8.10 10.02
CA VAL A 46 -6.17 -6.90 10.28
C VAL A 46 -7.62 -7.29 10.53
N ASP A 47 -8.11 -6.93 11.71
CA ASP A 47 -9.52 -7.11 12.06
C ASP A 47 -10.26 -5.78 11.82
N VAL A 48 -11.28 -5.81 10.98
CA VAL A 48 -12.14 -4.67 10.65
C VAL A 48 -13.53 -4.89 11.27
N SER A 49 -14.06 -3.86 11.91
CA SER A 49 -15.36 -3.90 12.55
C SER A 49 -16.51 -4.18 11.57
N ALA A 50 -17.56 -4.85 12.04
CA ALA A 50 -18.76 -5.09 11.23
C ALA A 50 -19.46 -3.80 10.76
N GLU A 51 -19.33 -2.69 11.50
CA GLU A 51 -19.91 -1.39 11.14
C GLU A 51 -19.23 -0.78 9.91
N ASP A 52 -17.90 -0.79 9.89
CA ASP A 52 -17.10 -0.30 8.77
C ASP A 52 -17.32 -1.17 7.52
N PHE A 53 -17.44 -2.48 7.71
CA PHE A 53 -17.80 -3.41 6.64
C PHE A 53 -19.17 -3.07 6.04
N ALA A 54 -20.19 -2.82 6.86
CA ALA A 54 -21.53 -2.45 6.38
C ALA A 54 -21.51 -1.13 5.59
N GLN A 55 -20.73 -0.13 6.03
CA GLN A 55 -20.56 1.13 5.29
C GLN A 55 -19.86 0.90 3.94
N ALA A 56 -18.84 0.05 3.90
CA ALA A 56 -18.15 -0.30 2.67
C ALA A 56 -19.07 -1.01 1.67
N VAL A 57 -19.95 -1.90 2.14
CA VAL A 57 -20.98 -2.57 1.32
C VAL A 57 -21.96 -1.55 0.75
N GLU A 58 -22.40 -0.57 1.52
CA GLU A 58 -23.29 0.49 1.02
C GLU A 58 -22.61 1.34 -0.06
N GLN A 59 -21.34 1.70 0.13
CA GLN A 59 -20.56 2.41 -0.89
C GLN A 59 -20.38 1.57 -2.16
N ALA A 60 -20.11 0.27 -2.02
CA ALA A 60 -20.00 -0.67 -3.12
C ALA A 60 -21.31 -0.77 -3.90
N TYR A 61 -22.45 -0.80 -3.21
CA TYR A 61 -23.78 -0.76 -3.82
C TYR A 61 -23.98 0.53 -4.64
N GLN A 62 -23.65 1.70 -4.10
CA GLN A 62 -23.81 2.96 -4.82
C GLN A 62 -22.95 3.04 -6.09
N LYS A 63 -21.73 2.47 -6.07
CA LYS A 63 -20.84 2.42 -7.25
C LYS A 63 -21.33 1.42 -8.30
N THR A 64 -21.94 0.31 -7.89
CA THR A 64 -22.18 -0.84 -8.77
C THR A 64 -23.63 -0.95 -9.26
N LYS A 65 -24.58 -0.23 -8.64
CA LYS A 65 -26.01 -0.24 -9.00
C LYS A 65 -26.30 0.04 -10.48
N THR A 66 -25.45 0.80 -11.17
CA THR A 66 -25.61 1.14 -12.59
C THR A 66 -25.24 -0.01 -13.53
N ARG A 67 -24.44 -0.97 -13.05
CA ARG A 67 -23.99 -2.13 -13.85
C ARG A 67 -25.04 -3.23 -13.93
N TYR A 68 -25.88 -3.36 -12.92
CA TYR A 68 -26.89 -4.42 -12.86
C TYR A 68 -28.17 -4.03 -13.60
N ASN A 69 -28.70 -4.96 -14.38
CA ASN A 69 -29.99 -4.84 -15.04
C ASN A 69 -31.00 -5.75 -14.33
N ILE A 70 -32.10 -5.19 -13.83
CA ILE A 70 -33.16 -5.95 -13.16
C ILE A 70 -34.46 -5.67 -13.90
N PRO A 71 -35.20 -6.71 -14.32
CA PRO A 71 -36.48 -6.53 -15.00
C PRO A 71 -37.45 -5.72 -14.12
N GLY A 72 -38.13 -4.74 -14.73
CA GLY A 72 -39.06 -3.85 -14.03
C GLY A 72 -38.43 -2.61 -13.39
N PHE A 73 -37.11 -2.57 -13.18
CA PHE A 73 -36.42 -1.39 -12.67
C PHE A 73 -35.60 -0.70 -13.76
N ARG A 74 -35.70 0.64 -13.83
CA ARG A 74 -34.78 1.43 -14.65
C ARG A 74 -33.35 1.23 -14.15
N LYS A 75 -32.39 1.05 -15.06
CA LYS A 75 -30.96 0.88 -14.74
C LYS A 75 -30.49 1.88 -13.67
N GLY A 76 -29.84 1.37 -12.61
CA GLY A 76 -29.34 2.19 -11.51
C GLY A 76 -30.37 2.61 -10.45
N LYS A 77 -31.64 2.22 -10.57
CA LYS A 77 -32.71 2.54 -9.59
C LYS A 77 -33.24 1.31 -8.84
N ALA A 78 -32.66 0.13 -9.06
CA ALA A 78 -32.99 -1.05 -8.28
C ALA A 78 -32.50 -0.90 -6.83
N THR A 79 -33.29 -1.35 -5.86
CA THR A 79 -32.95 -1.37 -4.44
C THR A 79 -31.97 -2.50 -4.12
N LYS A 80 -31.10 -2.31 -3.10
CA LYS A 80 -30.14 -3.33 -2.62
C LYS A 80 -30.74 -4.73 -2.46
N LYS A 81 -31.87 -4.84 -1.74
CA LYS A 81 -32.59 -6.12 -1.54
C LYS A 81 -32.97 -6.83 -2.84
N MET A 82 -33.36 -6.08 -3.89
CA MET A 82 -33.72 -6.67 -5.17
C MET A 82 -32.50 -7.19 -5.93
N ILE A 83 -31.36 -6.49 -5.81
CA ILE A 83 -30.10 -6.94 -6.41
C ILE A 83 -29.59 -8.21 -5.72
N GLU A 84 -29.67 -8.28 -4.39
CA GLU A 84 -29.31 -9.47 -3.61
C GLU A 84 -30.18 -10.68 -3.98
N GLN A 85 -31.48 -10.48 -4.21
CA GLN A 85 -32.38 -11.57 -4.62
C GLN A 85 -32.08 -12.11 -6.02
N HIS A 86 -31.69 -11.24 -6.96
CA HIS A 86 -31.45 -11.64 -8.35
C HIS A 86 -30.04 -12.19 -8.61
N TYR A 87 -29.02 -11.59 -7.98
CA TYR A 87 -27.61 -11.92 -8.25
C TYR A 87 -26.91 -12.60 -7.06
N GLY A 88 -27.53 -12.58 -5.88
CA GLY A 88 -26.94 -13.08 -4.65
C GLY A 88 -26.24 -12.00 -3.81
N PRO A 89 -26.02 -12.26 -2.51
CA PRO A 89 -25.37 -11.30 -1.60
C PRO A 89 -23.87 -11.14 -1.87
N GLN A 90 -23.21 -12.17 -2.41
CA GLN A 90 -21.77 -12.18 -2.73
C GLN A 90 -21.32 -11.05 -3.67
N VAL A 91 -22.23 -10.56 -4.49
CA VAL A 91 -21.98 -9.59 -5.56
C VAL A 91 -21.45 -8.26 -5.02
N PHE A 92 -21.81 -7.91 -3.78
CA PHE A 92 -21.31 -6.72 -3.12
C PHE A 92 -20.04 -6.97 -2.32
N TYR A 93 -19.75 -8.22 -1.97
CA TYR A 93 -18.60 -8.55 -1.13
C TYR A 93 -17.29 -8.25 -1.85
N ASP A 94 -17.12 -8.66 -3.10
CA ASP A 94 -15.88 -8.40 -3.83
C ASP A 94 -15.59 -6.89 -3.93
N ALA A 95 -16.60 -6.10 -4.25
CA ALA A 95 -16.47 -4.65 -4.36
C ALA A 95 -16.27 -3.99 -2.98
N ALA A 96 -16.88 -4.52 -1.92
CA ALA A 96 -16.70 -4.03 -0.55
C ALA A 96 -15.29 -4.37 -0.03
N ILE A 97 -14.83 -5.60 -0.21
CA ILE A 97 -13.48 -6.08 0.14
C ILE A 97 -12.44 -5.17 -0.50
N ASN A 98 -12.53 -4.93 -1.81
CA ASN A 98 -11.57 -4.05 -2.50
C ASN A 98 -11.55 -2.64 -1.91
N ASN A 99 -12.72 -2.06 -1.61
CA ASN A 99 -12.81 -0.73 -1.02
C ASN A 99 -12.23 -0.67 0.40
N ILE A 100 -12.44 -1.73 1.19
CA ILE A 100 -11.87 -1.89 2.53
C ILE A 100 -10.35 -1.99 2.43
N LEU A 101 -9.85 -2.88 1.59
CA LEU A 101 -8.42 -3.07 1.39
C LEU A 101 -7.73 -1.77 0.98
N ASP A 102 -8.29 -1.04 0.01
CA ASP A 102 -7.74 0.24 -0.45
C ASP A 102 -7.64 1.30 0.66
N THR A 103 -8.54 1.25 1.65
CA THR A 103 -8.61 2.24 2.74
C THR A 103 -7.78 1.81 3.94
N HIS A 104 -7.89 0.54 4.33
CA HIS A 104 -7.39 0.00 5.60
C HIS A 104 -5.98 -0.58 5.49
N TYR A 105 -5.60 -1.17 4.35
CA TYR A 105 -4.24 -1.69 4.17
C TYR A 105 -3.17 -0.59 4.24
N PRO A 106 -3.32 0.58 3.60
CA PRO A 106 -2.32 1.66 3.73
C PRO A 106 -2.22 2.23 5.15
N ALA A 107 -3.31 2.18 5.92
CA ALA A 107 -3.30 2.58 7.32
C ALA A 107 -2.53 1.56 8.17
N ALA A 108 -2.86 0.27 8.03
CA ALA A 108 -2.17 -0.83 8.73
C ALA A 108 -0.67 -0.90 8.37
N ALA A 109 -0.31 -0.68 7.10
CA ALA A 109 1.07 -0.64 6.66
C ALA A 109 1.85 0.51 7.33
N LYS A 110 1.25 1.71 7.44
CA LYS A 110 1.87 2.85 8.12
C LYS A 110 2.01 2.62 9.61
N GLU A 111 1.01 2.01 10.25
CA GLU A 111 1.05 1.68 11.68
C GLU A 111 2.08 0.61 12.00
N SER A 112 2.30 -0.36 11.09
CA SER A 112 3.33 -1.38 11.25
C SER A 112 4.76 -0.83 11.18
N GLY A 113 4.97 0.32 10.53
CA GLY A 113 6.28 0.93 10.37
C GLY A 113 7.27 0.13 9.50
N LEU A 114 6.82 -0.93 8.83
CA LEU A 114 7.67 -1.81 8.02
C LEU A 114 7.93 -1.21 6.63
N ASP A 115 9.18 -1.31 6.17
CA ASP A 115 9.58 -0.95 4.81
C ASP A 115 9.16 -2.07 3.84
N ILE A 116 7.88 -2.05 3.44
CA ILE A 116 7.29 -3.04 2.53
C ILE A 116 7.75 -2.76 1.10
N VAL A 117 8.37 -3.76 0.47
CA VAL A 117 8.92 -3.65 -0.89
C VAL A 117 8.15 -4.47 -1.92
N SER A 118 7.27 -5.38 -1.49
CA SER A 118 6.45 -6.22 -2.38
C SER A 118 4.99 -5.75 -2.44
N ARG A 119 4.27 -6.25 -3.46
CA ARG A 119 2.81 -6.24 -3.41
C ARG A 119 2.34 -7.21 -2.32
N PRO A 120 1.30 -6.87 -1.55
CA PRO A 120 0.73 -7.79 -0.57
C PRO A 120 0.00 -8.93 -1.26
N GLU A 121 0.17 -10.13 -0.75
CA GLU A 121 -0.75 -11.24 -1.01
C GLU A 121 -1.86 -11.20 0.05
N ILE A 122 -3.09 -10.99 -0.42
CA ILE A 122 -4.25 -10.78 0.46
C ILE A 122 -5.06 -12.07 0.55
N GLY A 123 -5.17 -12.61 1.77
CA GLY A 123 -6.05 -13.73 2.10
C GLY A 123 -7.22 -13.27 2.97
N VAL A 124 -8.45 -13.62 2.60
CA VAL A 124 -9.63 -13.38 3.44
C VAL A 124 -9.86 -14.60 4.32
N GLU A 125 -9.72 -14.46 5.64
CA GLU A 125 -9.92 -15.57 6.59
C GLU A 125 -11.39 -15.68 7.00
N GLN A 126 -12.05 -14.55 7.24
CA GLN A 126 -13.45 -14.53 7.65
C GLN A 126 -14.25 -13.45 6.93
N ILE A 127 -15.36 -13.87 6.32
CA ILE A 127 -16.37 -13.00 5.74
C ILE A 127 -17.77 -13.44 6.16
N GLY A 128 -18.59 -12.51 6.62
CA GLY A 128 -19.96 -12.78 7.00
C GLY A 128 -20.75 -11.51 7.28
N GLU A 129 -22.04 -11.50 6.94
CA GLU A 129 -22.92 -10.36 7.23
C GLU A 129 -23.05 -10.17 8.74
N GLY A 130 -22.71 -8.96 9.22
CA GLY A 130 -22.79 -8.63 10.64
C GLY A 130 -21.72 -9.27 11.51
N LYS A 131 -20.67 -9.86 10.92
CA LYS A 131 -19.47 -10.33 11.62
C LYS A 131 -18.29 -9.46 11.26
N ASP A 132 -17.27 -9.48 12.12
CA ASP A 132 -16.02 -8.79 11.87
C ASP A 132 -15.32 -9.39 10.64
N PHE A 133 -14.70 -8.51 9.86
CA PHE A 133 -14.01 -8.88 8.64
C PHE A 133 -12.51 -9.01 8.94
N ILE A 134 -12.00 -10.24 8.88
CA ILE A 134 -10.60 -10.54 9.16
C ILE A 134 -9.90 -10.87 7.84
N PHE A 135 -8.90 -10.08 7.51
CA PHE A 135 -8.04 -10.34 6.37
C PHE A 135 -6.58 -10.36 6.78
N THR A 136 -5.81 -11.14 6.03
CA THR A 136 -4.37 -11.27 6.20
C THR A 136 -3.66 -10.75 4.97
N ALA A 137 -2.61 -9.98 5.20
CA ALA A 137 -1.73 -9.47 4.16
C ALA A 137 -0.32 -9.99 4.41
N THR A 138 0.16 -10.84 3.51
CA THR A 138 1.54 -11.33 3.55
C THR A 138 2.39 -10.42 2.67
N VAL A 139 3.42 -9.82 3.26
CA VAL A 139 4.29 -8.83 2.60
C VAL A 139 5.76 -9.17 2.81
N ALA A 140 6.60 -8.90 1.81
CA ALA A 140 8.05 -8.95 1.98
C ALA A 140 8.56 -7.60 2.49
N VAL A 141 9.32 -7.64 3.58
CA VAL A 141 9.95 -6.48 4.21
C VAL A 141 11.39 -6.39 3.71
N ARG A 142 11.89 -5.16 3.56
CA ARG A 142 13.31 -4.94 3.30
C ARG A 142 14.16 -5.58 4.42
N PRO A 143 15.13 -6.44 4.09
CA PRO A 143 16.04 -6.97 5.09
C PRO A 143 16.92 -5.85 5.65
N GLU A 144 17.21 -5.92 6.94
CA GLU A 144 18.26 -5.11 7.53
C GLU A 144 19.61 -5.66 7.06
N VAL A 145 20.30 -4.91 6.20
CA VAL A 145 21.65 -5.27 5.75
C VAL A 145 22.63 -4.80 6.83
N THR A 146 23.06 -5.73 7.68
CA THR A 146 24.22 -5.50 8.54
C THR A 146 25.47 -5.65 7.69
N LEU A 147 26.07 -4.52 7.34
CA LEU A 147 27.36 -4.51 6.70
C LEU A 147 28.38 -5.13 7.69
N GLY A 148 29.04 -6.22 7.31
CA GLY A 148 30.15 -6.80 8.07
C GLY A 148 31.39 -5.90 8.10
N GLU A 149 32.56 -6.46 8.41
CA GLU A 149 33.82 -5.70 8.36
C GLU A 149 34.27 -5.49 6.90
N TYR A 150 33.89 -4.36 6.30
CA TYR A 150 34.34 -3.96 4.96
C TYR A 150 35.74 -3.33 4.93
N PHE A 151 36.29 -2.98 6.10
CA PHE A 151 37.62 -2.41 6.22
C PHE A 151 38.66 -3.53 6.23
N GLY A 152 39.37 -3.70 5.12
CA GLY A 152 40.43 -4.73 4.97
C GLY A 152 40.49 -5.38 3.61
N VAL A 153 39.52 -5.10 2.71
CA VAL A 153 39.60 -5.56 1.32
C VAL A 153 40.70 -4.78 0.60
N THR A 154 41.85 -5.42 0.42
CA THR A 154 42.93 -4.92 -0.43
C THR A 154 42.47 -4.96 -1.88
N ALA A 155 42.03 -3.82 -2.42
CA ALA A 155 41.85 -3.67 -3.85
C ALA A 155 43.23 -3.50 -4.48
N GLU A 156 43.69 -4.48 -5.25
CA GLU A 156 44.88 -4.33 -6.07
C GLU A 156 44.60 -3.25 -7.11
N LYS A 157 45.26 -2.10 -6.95
CA LYS A 157 45.26 -1.07 -7.98
C LYS A 157 46.09 -1.63 -9.13
N ALA A 158 45.44 -1.88 -10.27
CA ALA A 158 46.16 -2.17 -11.50
C ALA A 158 47.01 -0.94 -11.85
N ASP A 159 48.31 -1.00 -11.60
CA ASP A 159 49.25 0.01 -12.07
C ASP A 159 49.40 -0.16 -13.58
N VAL A 160 48.61 0.61 -14.34
CA VAL A 160 48.74 0.69 -15.79
C VAL A 160 49.96 1.57 -16.11
N SER A 161 51.16 0.97 -16.11
CA SER A 161 52.36 1.64 -16.63
C SER A 161 52.39 1.52 -18.14
N VAL A 162 52.01 2.58 -18.86
CA VAL A 162 52.15 2.62 -20.32
C VAL A 162 53.63 2.69 -20.67
N SER A 163 54.13 1.73 -21.44
CA SER A 163 55.53 1.73 -21.87
C SER A 163 55.73 2.56 -23.15
N ALA A 164 56.90 3.18 -23.33
CA ALA A 164 57.22 3.93 -24.55
C ALA A 164 57.10 3.07 -25.83
N LYS A 165 57.24 1.74 -25.71
CA LYS A 165 57.05 0.79 -26.82
C LYS A 165 55.59 0.73 -27.28
N GLU A 166 54.65 0.64 -26.35
CA GLU A 166 53.20 0.66 -26.66
C GLU A 166 52.79 1.98 -27.34
N VAL A 167 53.42 3.09 -26.96
CA VAL A 167 53.20 4.39 -27.59
C VAL A 167 53.72 4.40 -29.04
N THR A 168 54.93 3.89 -29.27
CA THR A 168 55.50 3.84 -30.62
C THR A 168 54.78 2.86 -31.54
N GLU A 169 54.33 1.71 -31.02
CA GLU A 169 53.52 0.75 -31.78
C GLU A 169 52.17 1.37 -32.17
N ARG A 170 51.55 2.13 -31.26
CA ARG A 170 50.32 2.86 -31.58
C ARG A 170 50.53 3.95 -32.62
N LEU A 171 51.62 4.72 -32.52
CA LEU A 171 51.94 5.79 -33.46
C LEU A 171 52.21 5.25 -34.87
N ASN A 172 52.98 4.16 -34.99
CA ASN A 172 53.28 3.54 -36.28
C ASN A 172 52.01 3.01 -36.97
N LYS A 173 51.05 2.49 -36.19
CA LYS A 173 49.76 2.01 -36.71
C LYS A 173 48.84 3.13 -37.23
N GLU A 174 49.03 4.37 -36.78
CA GLU A 174 48.28 5.53 -37.29
C GLU A 174 48.93 6.18 -38.53
N LEU A 175 50.19 5.87 -38.81
CA LEU A 175 50.96 6.39 -39.94
C LEU A 175 50.86 5.50 -41.20
N GLU A 176 50.37 4.27 -41.06
CA GLU A 176 49.95 3.39 -42.17
C GLU A 176 48.54 3.73 -42.66
#